data_AF-A0A0B1S1W6-F1
#
_entry.id   AF-A0A0B1S1W6-F1
#
_cell.length_a   1.000
_cell.length_b   1.000
_cell.length_c   1.000
_cell.angle_alpha   90.00
_cell.angle_beta   90.00
_cell.angle_gamma   90.00
#
_symmetry.space_group_name_H-M   'P 1'
#
loop_
_entity.id
_entity.type
_entity.pdbx_description
1 polymer ?
#
loop_
_entity_poly.entity_id
_entity_poly.type
_entity_poly.pdbx_seq_one_letter_code
_entity_poly.pdbx_strand_id
1 'polypeptide(L)'
;MELERRSIAVGGPIKAMALLPGEFLYFASKSSVSQFTLAACTLYPSCALCAVDPYCSWHVARSACYPREKAHGQSLGWISSWAGRGSSECSASAKPRPQSAYPGDTVHFQGAANAVWKRDGNEISSNSRVLFTTEGGLVLMNVSKEDNADYECSVKGKQLIKYRLVVDHEECTQPRTVQAFKSCQREWCKKADMYKAALADWHDAKRRNTQCLVNDSTSHLHNRIE
;
A
#
# COMPACT_ATOMS: atom_id res chain seq x y z
N MET A 1 13.48 -7.27 -22.81
CA MET A 1 12.90 -7.01 -21.48
C MET A 1 13.98 -6.33 -20.68
N GLU A 2 13.75 -5.11 -20.23
CA GLU A 2 14.68 -4.41 -19.33
C GLU A 2 14.42 -4.94 -17.92
N LEU A 3 15.39 -5.64 -17.32
CA LEU A 3 15.27 -6.22 -15.98
C LEU A 3 15.36 -5.13 -14.91
N GLU A 4 16.28 -4.19 -15.08
CA GLU A 4 16.51 -3.10 -14.15
C GLU A 4 17.17 -1.92 -14.87
N ARG A 5 16.83 -0.70 -14.42
CA ARG A 5 17.53 0.54 -14.77
C ARG A 5 17.92 1.26 -13.50
N ARG A 6 19.19 1.63 -13.38
CA ARG A 6 19.68 2.49 -12.28
C ARG A 6 20.32 3.75 -12.82
N SER A 7 20.04 4.88 -12.16
CA SER A 7 20.72 6.14 -12.41
C SER A 7 21.84 6.32 -11.38
N ILE A 8 23.06 6.55 -11.84
CA ILE A 8 24.23 6.76 -10.98
C ILE A 8 24.47 8.27 -10.91
N ALA A 9 24.06 8.89 -9.81
CA ALA A 9 24.14 10.35 -9.64
C ALA A 9 25.57 10.85 -9.32
N VAL A 10 26.44 9.96 -8.81
CA VAL A 10 27.73 10.37 -8.24
C VAL A 10 28.86 10.21 -9.25
N GLY A 11 29.53 11.33 -9.57
CA GLY A 11 30.83 11.35 -10.24
C GLY A 11 30.82 11.54 -11.76
N GLY A 12 29.65 11.80 -12.34
CA GLY A 12 29.51 12.15 -13.76
C GLY A 12 29.49 10.93 -14.67
N PRO A 13 29.88 11.06 -15.96
CA PRO A 13 29.75 9.98 -16.93
C PRO A 13 30.63 8.79 -16.58
N ILE A 14 30.07 7.58 -16.73
CA ILE A 14 30.77 6.31 -16.51
C ILE A 14 32.00 6.25 -17.44
N LYS A 15 33.17 5.99 -16.87
CA LYS A 15 34.46 5.89 -17.58
C LYS A 15 34.96 4.46 -17.70
N ALA A 16 34.68 3.62 -16.72
CA ALA A 16 35.01 2.20 -16.76
C ALA A 16 33.98 1.37 -16.00
N MET A 17 33.91 0.09 -16.32
CA MET A 17 33.07 -0.89 -15.65
C MET A 17 33.85 -2.18 -15.44
N ALA A 18 33.67 -2.82 -14.29
CA ALA A 18 34.27 -4.10 -13.97
C ALA A 18 33.24 -5.01 -13.29
N LEU A 19 33.25 -6.28 -13.66
CA LEU A 19 32.33 -7.30 -13.16
C LEU A 19 33.09 -8.27 -12.26
N LEU A 20 32.62 -8.44 -11.02
CA LEU A 20 32.93 -9.62 -10.21
C LEU A 20 31.81 -10.65 -10.43
N PRO A 21 32.05 -11.74 -11.17
CA PRO A 21 31.01 -12.67 -11.59
C PRO A 21 30.19 -13.20 -10.41
N GLY A 22 28.87 -13.03 -10.45
CA GLY A 22 27.94 -13.56 -9.46
C GLY A 22 27.77 -12.71 -8.20
N GLU A 23 28.53 -11.64 -8.01
CA GLU A 23 28.47 -10.84 -6.77
C GLU A 23 28.24 -9.34 -7.04
N PHE A 24 29.18 -8.66 -7.69
CA PHE A 24 29.18 -7.20 -7.78
C PHE A 24 29.51 -6.67 -9.17
N LEU A 25 28.92 -5.53 -9.49
CA LEU A 25 29.25 -4.69 -10.64
C LEU A 25 29.81 -3.36 -10.13
N TYR A 26 30.97 -2.99 -10.65
CA TYR A 26 31.68 -1.76 -10.30
C TYR A 26 31.60 -0.79 -11.48
N PHE A 27 31.28 0.47 -11.18
CA PHE A 27 31.36 1.58 -12.13
C PHE A 27 32.37 2.58 -11.61
N ALA A 28 33.27 3.02 -12.48
CA ALA A 28 34.22 4.08 -12.18
C ALA A 28 33.85 5.33 -12.98
N SER A 29 33.89 6.47 -12.31
CA SER A 29 33.73 7.80 -12.86
C SER A 29 35.02 8.61 -12.68
N LYS A 30 35.01 9.91 -12.95
CA LYS A 30 36.20 10.76 -12.70
C LYS A 30 36.48 10.98 -11.21
N SER A 31 35.45 10.90 -10.35
CA SER A 31 35.56 11.28 -8.94
C SER A 31 35.01 10.24 -7.96
N SER A 32 34.54 9.09 -8.46
CA SER A 32 33.98 8.03 -7.61
C SER A 32 34.12 6.66 -8.25
N VAL A 33 34.13 5.64 -7.40
CA VAL A 33 33.85 4.25 -7.78
C VAL A 33 32.59 3.83 -7.02
N SER A 34 31.61 3.30 -7.72
CA SER A 34 30.35 2.81 -7.14
C SER A 34 30.24 1.31 -7.34
N GLN A 35 29.84 0.61 -6.27
CA GLN A 35 29.64 -0.83 -6.25
C GLN A 35 28.15 -1.14 -6.16
N PHE A 36 27.68 -2.09 -6.97
CA PHE A 36 26.30 -2.56 -6.96
C PHE A 36 26.28 -4.08 -6.86
N THR A 37 25.36 -4.62 -6.05
CA THR A 37 25.06 -6.05 -6.08
C THR A 37 24.51 -6.43 -7.45
N LEU A 38 25.05 -7.49 -8.03
CA LEU A 38 24.69 -7.90 -9.39
C LEU A 38 23.24 -8.41 -9.50
N ALA A 39 22.75 -9.00 -8.41
CA ALA A 39 21.38 -9.46 -8.29
C ALA A 39 20.77 -8.84 -7.03
N ALA A 40 19.70 -8.07 -7.20
CA ALA A 40 18.98 -7.47 -6.10
C ALA A 40 17.73 -8.28 -5.77
N CYS A 41 17.88 -9.60 -5.61
CA CYS A 41 16.76 -10.54 -5.53
C CYS A 41 15.72 -10.17 -4.45
N THR A 42 16.19 -9.68 -3.30
CA THR A 42 15.32 -9.26 -2.18
C THR A 42 14.40 -8.09 -2.53
N LEU A 43 14.71 -7.33 -3.59
CA LEU A 43 13.87 -6.22 -4.07
C LEU A 43 12.71 -6.71 -4.93
N TYR A 44 12.71 -7.96 -5.42
CA TYR A 44 11.62 -8.46 -6.27
C TYR A 44 10.42 -8.89 -5.42
N PRO A 45 9.30 -8.15 -5.47
CA PRO A 45 8.14 -8.44 -4.64
C PRO A 45 7.31 -9.60 -5.18
N SER A 46 7.62 -10.23 -6.31
CA SER A 46 6.82 -11.33 -6.84
C SER A 46 7.62 -12.35 -7.63
N CYS A 47 7.06 -13.56 -7.75
CA CYS A 47 7.60 -14.63 -8.58
C CYS A 47 7.84 -14.15 -10.02
N ALA A 48 6.86 -13.44 -10.60
CA ALA A 48 6.93 -12.99 -11.99
C ALA A 48 8.09 -12.00 -12.24
N LEU A 49 8.50 -11.24 -11.22
CA LEU A 49 9.66 -10.34 -11.27
C LEU A 49 10.97 -11.05 -10.88
N CYS A 50 10.91 -12.02 -9.98
CA CYS A 50 12.07 -12.76 -9.50
C CYS A 50 12.56 -13.82 -10.51
N ALA A 51 11.66 -14.63 -11.04
CA ALA A 51 11.99 -15.82 -11.85
C ALA A 51 12.59 -15.47 -13.22
N VAL A 52 12.44 -14.22 -13.66
CA VAL A 52 12.98 -13.70 -14.92
C VAL A 52 14.43 -13.24 -14.79
N ASP A 53 14.91 -12.96 -13.57
CA ASP A 53 16.31 -12.63 -13.32
C ASP A 53 17.14 -13.93 -13.27
N PRO A 54 18.17 -14.09 -14.12
CA PRO A 54 19.00 -15.29 -14.18
C PRO A 54 19.76 -15.58 -12.87
N TYR A 55 19.94 -14.59 -12.00
CA TYR A 55 20.62 -14.69 -10.71
C TYR A 55 19.69 -14.90 -9.53
N CYS A 56 18.36 -14.97 -9.76
CA CYS A 56 17.39 -15.14 -8.69
C CYS A 56 16.52 -16.39 -8.85
N SER A 57 16.01 -16.86 -7.71
CA SER A 57 15.03 -17.94 -7.62
C SER A 57 13.94 -17.57 -6.64
N TRP A 58 12.69 -17.85 -6.99
CA TRP A 58 11.53 -17.64 -6.12
C TRP A 58 11.27 -18.87 -5.25
N HIS A 59 11.13 -18.68 -3.95
CA HIS A 59 10.72 -19.71 -3.01
C HIS A 59 9.21 -19.64 -2.77
N VAL A 60 8.46 -20.64 -3.23
CA VAL A 60 6.98 -20.63 -3.20
C VAL A 60 6.43 -20.55 -1.77
N ALA A 61 6.87 -21.43 -0.87
CA ALA A 61 6.36 -21.47 0.51
C ALA A 61 6.63 -20.18 1.30
N ARG A 62 7.78 -19.54 1.09
CA ARG A 62 8.16 -18.29 1.76
C ARG A 62 7.63 -17.04 1.07
N SER A 63 7.13 -17.18 -0.16
CA SER A 63 6.69 -16.06 -1.00
C SER A 63 7.76 -14.96 -1.10
N ALA A 64 9.01 -15.37 -1.28
CA ALA A 64 10.17 -14.49 -1.28
C ALA A 64 11.20 -14.91 -2.35
N CYS A 65 12.00 -13.94 -2.79
CA CYS A 65 13.01 -14.11 -3.82
C CYS A 65 14.42 -14.18 -3.19
N TYR A 66 15.23 -15.12 -3.65
CA TYR A 66 16.58 -15.37 -3.14
C TYR A 66 17.61 -15.41 -4.26
N PRO A 67 18.90 -15.17 -3.96
CA PRO A 67 19.99 -15.47 -4.88
C PRO A 67 19.92 -16.92 -5.36
N ARG A 68 20.27 -17.13 -6.62
CA ARG A 68 20.16 -18.43 -7.25
C ARG A 68 21.32 -19.32 -6.85
N GLU A 69 20.96 -20.48 -6.33
CA GLU A 69 21.89 -21.59 -6.10
C GLU A 69 21.62 -22.72 -7.09
N LYS A 70 22.64 -23.54 -7.37
CA LYS A 70 22.51 -24.68 -8.29
C LYS A 70 21.41 -25.65 -7.84
N ALA A 71 21.23 -25.83 -6.53
CA ALA A 71 20.22 -26.71 -5.94
C ALA A 71 18.78 -26.25 -6.24
N HIS A 72 18.54 -24.95 -6.44
CA HIS A 72 17.21 -24.40 -6.68
C HIS A 72 16.60 -24.90 -8.01
N GLY A 73 17.42 -25.28 -8.99
CA GLY A 73 16.94 -25.79 -10.28
C GLY A 73 16.34 -27.20 -10.22
N GLN A 74 16.63 -27.95 -9.16
CA GLN A 74 16.20 -29.35 -9.00
C GLN A 74 15.30 -29.56 -7.77
N SER A 75 15.22 -28.56 -6.90
CA SER A 75 14.49 -28.63 -5.64
C SER A 75 13.03 -28.21 -5.82
N LEU A 76 12.09 -29.02 -5.32
CA LEU A 76 10.66 -28.69 -5.31
C LEU A 76 10.41 -27.39 -4.53
N GLY A 77 9.48 -26.56 -5.03
CA GLY A 77 9.10 -25.30 -4.39
C GLY A 77 9.98 -24.10 -4.75
N TRP A 78 10.94 -24.27 -5.65
CA TRP A 78 11.74 -23.19 -6.25
C TRP A 78 11.36 -22.95 -7.71
N ILE A 79 11.29 -21.69 -8.11
CA ILE A 79 10.99 -21.29 -9.49
C ILE A 79 12.13 -20.40 -9.98
N SER A 80 12.79 -20.79 -11.08
CA SER A 80 13.94 -20.06 -11.64
C SER A 80 13.92 -20.10 -13.17
N SER A 81 12.90 -19.48 -13.75
CA SER A 81 12.53 -19.67 -15.16
C SER A 81 12.81 -18.43 -16.01
N TRP A 82 14.10 -18.09 -16.09
CA TRP A 82 14.67 -16.96 -16.85
C TRP A 82 14.57 -17.13 -18.38
N ALA A 83 14.41 -18.37 -18.85
CA ALA A 83 14.23 -18.69 -20.28
C ALA A 83 12.80 -18.43 -20.81
N GLY A 84 12.03 -17.54 -20.15
CA GLY A 84 10.70 -17.12 -20.60
C GLY A 84 9.56 -18.12 -20.35
N ARG A 85 9.84 -19.29 -19.76
CA ARG A 85 8.81 -20.30 -19.40
C ARG A 85 8.15 -20.07 -18.04
N GLY A 86 8.62 -19.11 -17.24
CA GLY A 86 8.21 -18.95 -15.84
C GLY A 86 6.84 -18.36 -15.58
N SER A 87 6.13 -17.85 -16.60
CA SER A 87 4.86 -17.16 -16.34
C SER A 87 3.74 -18.10 -15.89
N SER A 88 3.68 -19.33 -16.41
CA SER A 88 2.67 -20.31 -15.98
C SER A 88 2.95 -20.84 -14.57
N GLU A 89 4.22 -21.11 -14.25
CA GLU A 89 4.66 -21.58 -12.92
C GLU A 89 4.38 -20.54 -11.83
N CYS A 90 4.68 -19.27 -12.11
CA CYS A 90 4.42 -18.17 -11.21
C CYS A 90 2.91 -17.93 -11.02
N SER A 91 2.12 -17.97 -12.10
CA SER A 91 0.66 -17.81 -12.01
C SER A 91 0.01 -18.94 -11.20
N ALA A 92 0.42 -20.19 -11.40
CA ALA A 92 -0.09 -21.34 -10.66
C ALA A 92 0.27 -21.27 -9.16
N SER A 93 1.40 -20.64 -8.83
CA SER A 93 1.91 -20.51 -7.46
C SER A 93 1.49 -19.22 -6.75
N ALA A 94 0.87 -18.27 -7.46
CA ALA A 94 0.51 -16.95 -6.95
C ALA A 94 -0.67 -17.02 -5.98
N LYS A 95 -0.41 -17.32 -4.71
CA LYS A 95 -1.40 -17.17 -3.65
C LYS A 95 -1.60 -15.69 -3.32
N PRO A 96 -2.85 -15.22 -3.12
CA PRO A 96 -3.11 -13.89 -2.61
C PRO A 96 -2.41 -13.68 -1.27
N ARG A 97 -1.70 -12.56 -1.14
CA ARG A 97 -1.09 -12.14 0.11
C ARG A 97 -2.19 -11.67 1.07
N PRO A 98 -2.36 -12.30 2.24
CA PRO A 98 -3.33 -11.81 3.21
C PRO A 98 -2.90 -10.45 3.72
N GLN A 99 -3.83 -9.51 3.77
CA GLN A 99 -3.67 -8.21 4.38
C GLN A 99 -4.85 -7.99 5.33
N SER A 100 -4.59 -7.80 6.61
CA SER A 100 -5.62 -7.53 7.61
C SER A 100 -5.62 -6.06 7.98
N ALA A 101 -6.79 -5.46 8.11
CA ALA A 101 -6.94 -4.09 8.57
C ALA A 101 -8.20 -3.93 9.44
N TYR A 102 -8.31 -2.80 10.13
CA TYR A 102 -9.51 -2.44 10.87
C TYR A 102 -10.17 -1.20 10.25
N PRO A 103 -11.47 -0.99 10.47
CA PRO A 103 -12.16 0.21 10.01
C PRO A 103 -11.41 1.50 10.39
N GLY A 104 -11.22 2.38 9.41
CA GLY A 104 -10.48 3.64 9.58
C GLY A 104 -8.96 3.54 9.39
N ASP A 105 -8.37 2.34 9.30
CA ASP A 105 -6.95 2.19 9.05
C ASP A 105 -6.53 2.68 7.65
N THR A 106 -5.22 2.86 7.48
CA THR A 106 -4.59 3.06 6.17
C THR A 106 -3.75 1.84 5.84
N VAL A 107 -3.98 1.28 4.66
CA VAL A 107 -3.30 0.09 4.17
C VAL A 107 -2.39 0.47 3.01
N HIS A 108 -1.15 -0.02 3.04
CA HIS A 108 -0.22 0.09 1.92
C HIS A 108 0.00 -1.29 1.28
N PHE A 109 -0.24 -1.38 -0.02
CA PHE A 109 0.07 -2.53 -0.84
C PHE A 109 1.33 -2.25 -1.66
N GLN A 110 2.38 -3.03 -1.42
CA GLN A 110 3.60 -2.94 -2.21
C GLN A 110 3.32 -3.37 -3.65
N GLY A 111 3.75 -2.55 -4.61
CA GLY A 111 3.53 -2.78 -6.03
C GLY A 111 4.83 -2.92 -6.82
N ALA A 112 4.75 -2.57 -8.09
CA ALA A 112 5.89 -2.50 -9.00
C ALA A 112 5.80 -1.23 -9.84
N ALA A 113 6.95 -0.71 -10.30
CA ALA A 113 6.98 0.49 -11.12
C ALA A 113 6.09 0.34 -12.38
N ASN A 114 5.32 1.38 -12.68
CA ASN A 114 4.33 1.41 -13.78
C ASN A 114 3.19 0.38 -13.63
N ALA A 115 2.89 -0.05 -12.41
CA ALA A 115 1.76 -0.92 -12.15
C ALA A 115 0.41 -0.21 -12.30
N VAL A 116 -0.54 -0.96 -12.83
CA VAL A 116 -1.97 -0.67 -12.80
C VAL A 116 -2.59 -1.53 -11.72
N TRP A 117 -3.32 -0.91 -10.80
CA TRP A 117 -4.02 -1.60 -9.72
C TRP A 117 -5.46 -1.87 -10.09
N LYS A 118 -5.93 -3.07 -9.77
CA LYS A 118 -7.31 -3.51 -9.97
C LYS A 118 -7.90 -4.01 -8.66
N ARG A 119 -9.21 -3.79 -8.49
CA ARG A 119 -10.02 -4.33 -7.42
C ARG A 119 -11.11 -5.19 -8.04
N ASP A 120 -11.08 -6.49 -7.71
CA ASP A 120 -11.99 -7.50 -8.29
C ASP A 120 -12.08 -7.40 -9.83
N GLY A 121 -10.94 -7.15 -10.48
CA GLY A 121 -10.80 -7.02 -11.92
C GLY A 121 -11.00 -5.61 -12.49
N ASN A 122 -11.57 -4.67 -11.74
CA ASN A 122 -11.81 -3.30 -12.18
C ASN A 122 -10.62 -2.38 -11.86
N GLU A 123 -10.19 -1.55 -12.81
CA GLU A 123 -9.09 -0.63 -12.60
C GLU A 123 -9.43 0.44 -11.54
N ILE A 124 -8.49 0.67 -10.63
CA ILE A 124 -8.63 1.62 -9.54
C ILE A 124 -8.07 2.97 -10.00
N SER A 125 -8.84 4.04 -9.83
CA SER A 125 -8.39 5.40 -10.04
C SER A 125 -8.05 6.10 -8.72
N SER A 126 -7.15 7.08 -8.79
CA SER A 126 -6.78 7.93 -7.65
C SER A 126 -7.98 8.75 -7.20
N ASN A 127 -8.14 8.93 -5.88
CA ASN A 127 -9.17 9.75 -5.27
C ASN A 127 -8.73 10.20 -3.87
N SER A 128 -9.63 10.81 -3.09
CA SER A 128 -9.32 11.30 -1.73
C SER A 128 -8.87 10.22 -0.73
N ARG A 129 -9.19 8.94 -0.98
CA ARG A 129 -8.78 7.80 -0.15
C ARG A 129 -7.72 6.92 -0.80
N VAL A 130 -7.50 7.06 -2.11
CA VAL A 130 -6.65 6.16 -2.90
C VAL A 130 -5.48 6.94 -3.50
N LEU A 131 -4.26 6.58 -3.09
CA LEU A 131 -3.03 7.19 -3.57
C LEU A 131 -2.10 6.13 -4.19
N PHE A 132 -1.36 6.51 -5.23
CA PHE A 132 -0.32 5.68 -5.82
C PHE A 132 1.06 6.18 -5.41
N THR A 133 1.96 5.26 -5.05
CA THR A 133 3.34 5.62 -4.69
C THR A 133 4.21 5.69 -5.94
N THR A 134 5.34 6.40 -5.86
CA THR A 134 6.35 6.48 -6.94
C THR A 134 6.97 5.12 -7.27
N GLU A 135 6.96 4.19 -6.31
CA GLU A 135 7.40 2.80 -6.49
C GLU A 135 6.30 1.90 -7.09
N GLY A 136 5.13 2.47 -7.40
CA GLY A 136 3.99 1.78 -7.99
C GLY A 136 3.12 1.03 -6.98
N GLY A 137 3.25 1.32 -5.70
CA GLY A 137 2.37 0.83 -4.64
C GLY A 137 1.02 1.54 -4.60
N LEU A 138 0.09 0.98 -3.83
CA LEU A 138 -1.26 1.51 -3.60
C LEU A 138 -1.45 1.78 -2.11
N VAL A 139 -1.86 2.99 -1.76
CA VAL A 139 -2.25 3.38 -0.40
C VAL A 139 -3.76 3.60 -0.38
N LEU A 140 -4.46 2.86 0.47
CA LEU A 140 -5.90 2.98 0.70
C LEU A 140 -6.14 3.48 2.13
N MET A 141 -6.71 4.67 2.25
CA MET A 141 -6.96 5.35 3.52
C MET A 141 -8.39 5.15 3.99
N ASN A 142 -8.59 5.19 5.31
CA ASN A 142 -9.90 5.07 5.95
C ASN A 142 -10.68 3.86 5.40
N VAL A 143 -10.05 2.68 5.51
CA VAL A 143 -10.63 1.43 5.01
C VAL A 143 -11.93 1.10 5.73
N SER A 144 -12.86 0.46 5.04
CA SER A 144 -14.12 -0.01 5.61
C SER A 144 -14.42 -1.46 5.20
N LYS A 145 -15.49 -2.04 5.74
CA LYS A 145 -15.92 -3.40 5.37
C LYS A 145 -16.19 -3.53 3.88
N GLU A 146 -16.64 -2.45 3.24
CA GLU A 146 -16.89 -2.41 1.81
C GLU A 146 -15.59 -2.50 1.01
N ASP A 147 -14.42 -2.23 1.58
CA ASP A 147 -13.14 -2.32 0.88
C ASP A 147 -12.56 -3.75 0.83
N ASN A 148 -13.20 -4.72 1.49
CA ASN A 148 -12.89 -6.15 1.39
C ASN A 148 -12.94 -6.62 -0.07
N ALA A 149 -11.78 -7.01 -0.62
CA ALA A 149 -11.65 -7.41 -2.01
C ALA A 149 -10.28 -8.05 -2.27
N ASP A 150 -10.14 -8.65 -3.46
CA ASP A 150 -8.85 -9.01 -4.01
C ASP A 150 -8.27 -7.82 -4.81
N TYR A 151 -7.09 -7.35 -4.42
CA TYR A 151 -6.37 -6.24 -5.05
C TYR A 151 -5.21 -6.78 -5.89
N GLU A 152 -5.16 -6.43 -7.17
CA GLU A 152 -4.24 -6.99 -8.15
C GLU A 152 -3.36 -5.90 -8.76
N CYS A 153 -2.05 -6.06 -8.64
CA CYS A 153 -1.04 -5.22 -9.27
C CYS A 153 -0.62 -5.85 -10.60
N SER A 154 -0.85 -5.15 -11.72
CA SER A 154 -0.55 -5.64 -13.06
C SER A 154 0.38 -4.71 -13.83
N VAL A 155 1.32 -5.26 -14.60
CA VAL A 155 2.17 -4.50 -15.52
C VAL A 155 2.02 -5.08 -16.92
N LYS A 156 1.71 -4.24 -17.91
CA LYS A 156 1.48 -4.66 -19.31
C LYS A 156 0.46 -5.82 -19.43
N GLY A 157 -0.61 -5.76 -18.63
CA GLY A 157 -1.67 -6.77 -18.63
C GLY A 157 -1.33 -8.09 -17.92
N LYS A 158 -0.12 -8.23 -17.36
CA LYS A 158 0.26 -9.41 -16.55
C LYS A 158 0.13 -9.10 -15.07
N GLN A 159 -0.67 -9.89 -14.35
CA GLN A 159 -0.75 -9.82 -12.89
C GLN A 159 0.60 -10.20 -12.27
N LEU A 160 1.15 -9.32 -11.45
CA LEU A 160 2.42 -9.53 -10.75
C LEU A 160 2.21 -9.90 -9.29
N ILE A 161 1.32 -9.17 -8.60
CA ILE A 161 1.06 -9.33 -7.17
C ILE A 161 -0.45 -9.32 -6.95
N LYS A 162 -0.91 -10.18 -6.04
CA LYS A 162 -2.30 -10.22 -5.60
C LYS A 162 -2.36 -10.16 -4.08
N TYR A 163 -3.17 -9.25 -3.55
CA TYR A 163 -3.48 -9.11 -2.14
C TYR A 163 -4.93 -9.47 -1.88
N ARG A 164 -5.22 -10.00 -0.71
CA ARG A 164 -6.57 -10.20 -0.19
C ARG A 164 -6.73 -9.35 1.05
N LEU A 165 -7.48 -8.26 0.93
CA LEU A 165 -7.77 -7.40 2.07
C LEU A 165 -8.94 -7.98 2.86
N VAL A 166 -8.71 -8.20 4.16
CA VAL A 166 -9.73 -8.55 5.13
C VAL A 166 -9.80 -7.43 6.18
N VAL A 167 -10.87 -6.65 6.14
CA VAL A 167 -11.18 -5.62 7.12
C VAL A 167 -12.02 -6.26 8.22
N ASP A 168 -11.42 -6.40 9.40
CA ASP A 168 -12.06 -6.95 10.58
C ASP A 168 -13.07 -5.92 11.13
N HIS A 169 -14.34 -6.23 10.95
CA HIS A 169 -15.49 -5.40 11.35
C HIS A 169 -16.37 -6.15 12.37
N GLU A 170 -15.80 -7.03 13.20
CA GLU A 170 -16.57 -7.58 14.31
C GLU A 170 -16.93 -6.46 15.30
N GLU A 171 -18.16 -5.96 15.19
CA GLU A 171 -18.72 -5.00 16.13
C GLU A 171 -18.88 -5.69 17.50
N CYS A 172 -18.29 -5.08 18.54
CA CYS A 172 -18.45 -5.44 19.95
C CYS A 172 -17.78 -6.74 20.46
N THR A 173 -16.81 -7.33 19.77
CA THR A 173 -15.93 -8.32 20.41
C THR A 173 -14.74 -7.65 21.09
N GLN A 174 -14.35 -8.16 22.27
CA GLN A 174 -13.18 -7.63 22.98
C GLN A 174 -11.95 -7.74 22.07
N PRO A 175 -11.22 -6.65 21.79
CA PRO A 175 -10.07 -6.69 20.91
C PRO A 175 -9.02 -7.65 21.45
N ARG A 176 -8.69 -8.68 20.67
CA ARG A 176 -7.71 -9.72 21.05
C ARG A 176 -6.26 -9.30 20.82
N THR A 177 -6.05 -8.16 20.15
CA THR A 177 -4.72 -7.63 19.84
C THR A 177 -4.63 -6.14 20.22
N VAL A 178 -3.42 -5.68 20.51
CA VAL A 178 -3.15 -4.25 20.80
C VAL A 178 -3.48 -3.37 19.59
N GLN A 179 -3.32 -3.89 18.37
CA GLN A 179 -3.66 -3.18 17.14
C GLN A 179 -5.18 -2.96 17.02
N ALA A 180 -5.99 -4.01 17.28
CA ALA A 180 -7.44 -3.91 17.32
C ALA A 180 -7.92 -2.89 18.36
N PHE A 181 -7.32 -2.92 19.55
CA PHE A 181 -7.63 -1.96 20.61
C PHE A 181 -7.35 -0.52 20.19
N LYS A 182 -6.17 -0.25 19.60
CA LYS A 182 -5.82 1.08 19.11
C LYS A 182 -6.74 1.56 17.99
N SER A 183 -7.24 0.67 17.14
CA SER A 183 -8.23 1.03 16.12
C SER A 183 -9.56 1.46 16.73
N CYS A 184 -10.11 0.63 17.62
CA CYS A 184 -11.34 0.95 18.36
C CYS A 184 -11.20 2.29 19.11
N GLN A 185 -10.06 2.51 19.78
CA GLN A 185 -9.77 3.78 20.44
C GLN A 185 -9.83 4.98 19.48
N ARG A 186 -9.23 4.89 18.27
CA ARG A 186 -9.28 5.98 17.29
C ARG A 186 -10.71 6.27 16.82
N GLU A 187 -11.51 5.24 16.61
CA GLU A 187 -12.91 5.40 16.22
C GLU A 187 -13.72 6.13 17.31
N TRP A 188 -13.53 5.75 18.57
CA TRP A 188 -14.14 6.43 19.71
C TRP A 188 -13.66 7.89 19.85
N CYS A 189 -12.37 8.17 19.64
CA CYS A 189 -11.87 9.54 19.61
C CYS A 189 -12.57 10.37 18.52
N LYS A 190 -12.71 9.83 17.30
CA LYS A 190 -13.41 10.50 16.21
C LYS A 190 -14.87 10.78 16.55
N LYS A 191 -15.58 9.80 17.12
CA LYS A 191 -16.97 9.99 17.59
C LYS A 191 -17.07 11.03 18.70
N ALA A 192 -16.12 11.05 19.63
CA ALA A 192 -16.07 12.03 20.72
C ALA A 192 -15.81 13.45 20.19
N ASP A 193 -14.93 13.61 19.21
CA ASP A 193 -14.66 14.91 18.60
C ASP A 193 -15.88 15.43 17.81
N MET A 194 -16.56 14.54 17.07
CA MET A 194 -17.84 14.88 16.41
C MET A 194 -18.91 15.28 17.42
N TYR A 195 -19.01 14.57 18.55
CA TYR A 195 -19.94 14.90 19.63
C TYR A 195 -19.65 16.28 20.24
N LYS A 196 -18.37 16.57 20.52
CA LYS A 196 -17.94 17.89 21.02
C LYS A 196 -18.28 19.01 20.06
N ALA A 197 -18.07 18.81 18.76
CA ALA A 197 -18.41 19.79 17.73
C ALA A 197 -19.93 20.07 17.72
N ALA A 198 -20.76 19.01 17.70
CA ALA A 198 -22.22 19.14 17.74
C ALA A 198 -22.72 19.84 19.01
N LEU A 199 -22.07 19.60 20.16
CA LEU A 199 -22.35 20.29 21.42
C LEU A 199 -22.04 21.79 21.36
N ALA A 200 -20.91 22.15 20.77
CA ALA A 200 -20.53 23.54 20.57
C ALA A 200 -21.57 24.27 19.69
N ASP A 201 -21.94 23.66 18.57
CA ASP A 201 -22.98 24.19 17.67
C ASP A 201 -24.31 24.39 18.39
N TRP A 202 -24.73 23.41 19.20
CA TRP A 202 -25.94 23.51 20.00
C TRP A 202 -25.85 24.64 21.04
N HIS A 203 -24.73 24.79 21.74
CA HIS A 203 -24.51 25.86 22.70
C HIS A 203 -24.59 27.25 22.03
N ASP A 204 -24.00 27.40 20.85
CA ASP A 204 -24.04 28.66 20.09
C ASP A 204 -25.43 28.95 19.51
N ALA A 205 -26.16 27.93 19.05
CA ALA A 205 -27.57 28.08 18.67
C ALA A 205 -28.43 28.50 19.88
N LYS A 206 -28.21 27.90 21.06
CA LYS A 206 -28.92 28.25 22.28
C LYS A 206 -28.65 29.70 22.70
N ARG A 207 -27.39 30.18 22.64
CA ARG A 207 -27.04 31.58 22.93
C ARG A 207 -27.73 32.56 21.98
N ARG A 208 -27.79 32.23 20.69
CA ARG A 208 -28.51 33.05 19.70
C ARG A 208 -30.01 33.11 20.01
N ASN A 209 -30.62 31.98 20.33
CA ASN A 209 -32.05 31.93 20.67
C ASN A 209 -32.39 32.61 22.01
N THR A 210 -31.47 32.67 22.98
CA THR A 210 -31.71 33.45 24.21
C THR A 210 -31.84 34.95 23.96
N GLN A 211 -31.24 35.48 22.88
CA GLN A 211 -31.42 36.88 22.49
C GLN A 211 -32.80 37.15 21.88
N CYS A 212 -33.47 36.13 21.33
CA CYS A 212 -34.84 36.23 20.83
C CYS A 212 -35.88 36.30 21.97
N LEU A 213 -35.64 35.63 23.10
CA LEU A 213 -36.56 35.63 24.26
C LEU A 213 -36.61 36.98 24.99
N VAL A 214 -35.52 37.75 24.96
CA VAL A 214 -35.48 39.08 25.61
C VAL A 214 -36.23 40.13 24.79
N ASN A 215 -36.19 40.04 23.46
CA ASN A 215 -36.81 41.03 22.58
C ASN A 215 -38.35 40.94 22.50
N ASP A 216 -38.95 39.80 22.89
CA ASP A 216 -40.41 39.61 22.88
C ASP A 216 -41.08 40.14 24.16
N SER A 217 -40.29 40.44 25.20
CA SER A 217 -40.78 40.99 26.47
C SER A 217 -40.99 42.51 26.43
N THR A 218 -40.39 43.20 25.46
CA THR A 218 -40.42 44.67 25.32
C THR A 218 -41.38 45.18 24.24
N SER A 219 -41.93 44.30 23.40
CA SER A 219 -42.82 44.68 22.28
C SER A 219 -44.31 44.74 22.66
N HIS A 220 -44.73 44.16 23.79
CA HIS A 220 -46.15 44.05 24.17
C HIS A 220 -46.69 45.16 25.11
N LEU A 221 -45.87 46.14 25.51
CA LEU A 221 -46.26 47.19 26.46
C LEU A 221 -46.64 48.55 25.84
N HIS A 222 -46.76 48.66 24.51
CA HIS A 222 -47.02 49.97 23.86
C HIS A 222 -48.27 50.09 22.99
N ASN A 223 -49.21 49.15 23.03
CA ASN A 223 -50.52 49.30 22.36
C ASN A 223 -51.65 49.29 23.38
N ARG A 224 -51.81 50.41 24.12
CA ARG A 224 -53.07 50.76 24.78
C ARG A 224 -53.66 51.96 24.04
N ILE A 225 -54.83 51.71 23.48
CA ILE A 225 -55.64 52.61 22.65
C ILE A 225 -56.15 53.78 23.52
N GLU A 226 -55.91 55.01 23.08
CA GLU A 226 -56.82 56.16 23.25
C GLU A 226 -57.36 56.54 21.87
#